data_AF-A0A0H2S7C2-F1
#
_entry.id   AF-A0A0H2S7C2-F1
#
_cell.length_a   1.000
_cell.length_b   1.000
_cell.length_c   1.000
_cell.angle_alpha   90.00
_cell.angle_beta   90.00
_cell.angle_gamma   90.00
#
_symmetry.space_group_name_H-M   'P 1'
#
loop_
_entity.id
_entity.type
_entity.pdbx_description
1 polymer ?
#
loop_
_entity_poly.entity_id
_entity_poly.type
_entity_poly.pdbx_seq_one_letter_code
_entity_poly.pdbx_strand_id
1 'polypeptide(L)'
;MLSARRSTIWHPLQIMTSSSDTPPNYDQDRFRVVNDWETAHNAALELFSLQAELIDKEVKLAKAQRILSKLKEQSAAEFSRIHSKKGSLSKIFSFGRSKEQTETENDAQASFEKSHSEERQQAEVVEELQSKVKSLTSMRATTIEQAAASDSLWSRMLPTGHIPTAEEMDSEEALQKADSDVEEAHKQVETLSRARLSIQHAHKYFSDALKVSDDLNPASKGGALSEGMGGDLVNMSKQNDYKAAIRQAEKAQTCLDECIRCLETYWYTVPSDYAADFDALKTSGITQMKRIYDLMYDGSGAESNVRGSVRTMLERQENAYKHLTRAAVWTQERVPECEIAENQAKLRREEARGRLAAFWKKA
;
A
#
# COMPACT_ATOMS: atom_id res chain seq x y z
N MET A 1 -25.49 -33.91 19.11
CA MET A 1 -25.77 -35.13 18.32
C MET A 1 -26.52 -34.76 17.06
N LEU A 2 -25.83 -34.42 15.98
CA LEU A 2 -26.38 -34.37 14.62
C LEU A 2 -25.31 -34.91 13.69
N SER A 3 -25.51 -36.17 13.29
CA SER A 3 -24.70 -36.93 12.34
C SER A 3 -25.05 -36.48 10.92
N ALA A 4 -24.19 -35.66 10.30
CA ALA A 4 -24.26 -35.39 8.88
C ALA A 4 -23.58 -36.54 8.11
N ARG A 5 -24.39 -37.44 7.56
CA ARG A 5 -23.96 -38.51 6.64
C ARG A 5 -23.36 -37.88 5.38
N ARG A 6 -22.06 -38.04 5.17
CA ARG A 6 -21.42 -37.82 3.85
C ARG A 6 -21.84 -38.98 2.94
N SER A 7 -22.70 -38.69 1.95
CA SER A 7 -22.99 -39.57 0.83
C SER A 7 -21.97 -39.27 -0.27
N THR A 8 -20.87 -40.03 -0.30
CA THR A 8 -19.91 -39.98 -1.40
C THR A 8 -20.48 -40.77 -2.57
N ILE A 9 -21.09 -40.07 -3.52
CA ILE A 9 -21.48 -40.65 -4.81
C ILE A 9 -20.21 -40.78 -5.64
N TRP A 10 -19.70 -42.01 -5.75
CA TRP A 10 -18.65 -42.37 -6.71
C TRP A 10 -19.28 -42.43 -8.10
N HIS A 11 -18.99 -41.44 -8.95
CA HIS A 11 -19.22 -41.57 -10.38
C HIS A 11 -17.98 -42.23 -11.02
N PRO A 12 -18.11 -43.41 -11.64
CA PRO A 12 -17.02 -43.96 -12.44
C PRO A 12 -16.89 -43.11 -13.71
N LEU A 13 -15.76 -42.43 -13.85
CA LEU A 13 -15.36 -41.78 -15.10
C LEU A 13 -15.23 -42.88 -16.18
N GLN A 14 -16.14 -42.87 -17.15
CA GLN A 14 -15.97 -43.61 -18.40
C GLN A 14 -14.81 -42.99 -19.18
N ILE A 15 -13.62 -43.60 -19.04
CA ILE A 15 -12.45 -43.28 -19.84
C ILE A 15 -12.69 -43.83 -21.24
N MET A 16 -12.91 -42.94 -22.22
CA MET A 16 -12.89 -43.32 -23.63
C MET A 16 -11.46 -43.73 -24.00
N THR A 17 -11.31 -45.00 -24.36
CA THR A 17 -10.04 -45.63 -24.74
C THR A 17 -9.57 -45.09 -26.10
N SER A 18 -8.62 -44.16 -26.09
CA SER A 18 -7.76 -43.92 -27.26
C SER A 18 -6.62 -44.93 -27.25
N SER A 19 -6.47 -45.67 -28.34
CA SER A 19 -5.50 -46.76 -28.51
C SER A 19 -4.05 -46.28 -28.50
N SER A 20 -3.36 -46.51 -27.39
CA SER A 20 -1.90 -46.76 -27.39
C SER A 20 -1.64 -47.91 -26.43
N ASP A 21 -1.21 -49.06 -26.97
CA ASP A 21 -1.03 -50.34 -26.26
C ASP A 21 0.19 -50.34 -25.33
N THR A 22 0.12 -49.52 -24.29
CA THR A 22 0.92 -49.71 -23.08
C THR A 22 0.05 -49.23 -21.92
N PRO A 23 -0.33 -50.10 -20.98
CA PRO A 23 -1.05 -49.65 -19.79
C PRO A 23 -0.21 -48.55 -19.13
N PRO A 24 -0.81 -47.42 -18.70
CA PRO A 24 -0.07 -46.36 -18.03
C PRO A 24 0.73 -46.98 -16.90
N ASN A 25 2.04 -46.71 -16.85
CA ASN A 25 2.85 -47.15 -15.73
C ASN A 25 2.55 -46.20 -14.55
N TYR A 26 1.46 -46.51 -13.85
CA TYR A 26 0.92 -45.70 -12.76
C TYR A 26 1.98 -45.38 -11.69
N ASP A 27 2.94 -46.28 -11.47
CA ASP A 27 4.02 -46.08 -10.50
C ASP A 27 5.07 -45.07 -11.01
N GLN A 28 5.52 -45.19 -12.27
CA GLN A 28 6.50 -44.24 -12.85
C GLN A 28 5.94 -42.82 -13.01
N ASP A 29 4.67 -42.69 -13.41
CA ASP A 29 4.03 -41.38 -13.51
C ASP A 29 3.80 -40.75 -12.12
N ARG A 30 3.52 -41.56 -11.09
CA ARG A 30 3.36 -41.06 -9.72
C ARG A 30 4.67 -40.54 -9.14
N PHE A 31 5.79 -41.28 -9.28
CA PHE A 31 7.10 -40.80 -8.84
C PHE A 31 7.52 -39.51 -9.56
N ARG A 32 7.23 -39.40 -10.86
CA ARG A 32 7.52 -38.18 -11.63
C ARG A 32 6.71 -36.99 -11.11
N VAL A 33 5.40 -37.17 -10.91
CA VAL A 33 4.53 -36.12 -10.37
C VAL A 33 4.96 -35.67 -8.97
N VAL A 34 5.40 -36.60 -8.11
CA VAL A 34 5.90 -36.29 -6.77
C VAL A 34 7.20 -35.48 -6.82
N ASN A 35 8.15 -35.84 -7.70
CA ASN A 35 9.41 -35.11 -7.87
C ASN A 35 9.19 -33.72 -8.49
N ASP A 36 8.33 -33.64 -9.50
CA ASP A 36 7.94 -32.38 -10.14
C ASP A 36 7.27 -31.46 -9.11
N TRP A 37 6.38 -32.02 -8.28
CA TRP A 37 5.73 -31.28 -7.20
C TRP A 37 6.73 -30.80 -6.15
N GLU A 38 7.66 -31.65 -5.70
CA GLU A 38 8.68 -31.25 -4.72
C GLU A 38 9.55 -30.11 -5.24
N THR A 39 9.90 -30.14 -6.53
CA THR A 39 10.61 -29.03 -7.18
C THR A 39 9.79 -27.74 -7.13
N ALA A 40 8.51 -27.81 -7.52
CA ALA A 40 7.60 -26.66 -7.49
C ALA A 40 7.32 -26.16 -6.05
N HIS A 41 7.24 -27.06 -5.08
CA HIS A 41 7.03 -26.78 -3.67
C HIS A 41 8.27 -26.10 -3.05
N ASN A 42 9.47 -26.61 -3.32
CA ASN A 42 10.71 -25.98 -2.88
C ASN A 42 10.86 -24.56 -3.49
N ALA A 43 10.50 -24.40 -4.77
CA ALA A 43 10.44 -23.07 -5.38
C ALA A 43 9.42 -22.16 -4.67
N ALA A 44 8.23 -22.67 -4.32
CA ALA A 44 7.23 -21.91 -3.58
C ALA A 44 7.73 -21.47 -2.19
N LEU A 45 8.48 -22.32 -1.48
CA LEU A 45 9.14 -21.95 -0.22
C LEU A 45 10.24 -20.90 -0.43
N GLU A 46 11.06 -21.05 -1.47
CA GLU A 46 12.15 -20.12 -1.81
C GLU A 46 11.61 -18.71 -2.11
N LEU A 47 10.44 -18.61 -2.76
CA LEU A 47 9.80 -17.32 -3.07
C LEU A 47 9.60 -16.44 -1.84
N PHE A 48 9.25 -17.00 -0.68
CA PHE A 48 9.08 -16.20 0.54
C PHE A 48 10.40 -15.55 0.97
N SER A 49 11.51 -16.28 0.86
CA SER A 49 12.83 -15.79 1.20
C SER A 49 13.34 -14.74 0.20
N LEU A 50 13.14 -14.99 -1.11
CA LEU A 50 13.51 -14.07 -2.18
C LEU A 50 12.72 -12.77 -2.11
N GLN A 51 11.42 -12.85 -1.81
CA GLN A 51 10.56 -11.67 -1.64
C GLN A 51 11.02 -10.80 -0.47
N ALA A 52 11.35 -11.41 0.67
CA ALA A 52 11.85 -10.69 1.83
C ALA A 52 13.20 -10.01 1.55
N GLU A 53 14.14 -10.70 0.87
CA GLU A 53 15.42 -10.10 0.48
C GLU A 53 15.23 -8.96 -0.52
N LEU A 54 14.38 -9.14 -1.53
CA LEU A 54 14.11 -8.10 -2.54
C LEU A 54 13.59 -6.81 -1.90
N ILE A 55 12.61 -6.91 -0.99
CA ILE A 55 12.06 -5.75 -0.27
C ILE A 55 13.15 -5.04 0.56
N ASP A 56 13.99 -5.78 1.30
CA ASP A 56 15.12 -5.20 2.05
C ASP A 56 16.09 -4.44 1.13
N LYS A 57 16.43 -5.00 -0.03
CA LYS A 57 17.32 -4.36 -1.00
C LYS A 57 16.69 -3.14 -1.65
N GLU A 58 15.41 -3.17 -1.98
CA GLU A 58 14.69 -2.01 -2.53
C GLU A 58 14.63 -0.85 -1.53
N VAL A 59 14.37 -1.13 -0.25
CA VAL A 59 14.40 -0.12 0.82
C VAL A 59 15.80 0.49 0.98
N LYS A 60 16.85 -0.36 0.99
CA LYS A 60 18.24 0.10 1.05
C LYS A 60 18.62 0.93 -0.17
N LEU A 61 18.19 0.52 -1.37
CA LEU A 61 18.41 1.24 -2.62
C LEU A 61 17.74 2.62 -2.58
N ALA A 62 16.46 2.70 -2.19
CA ALA A 62 15.74 3.97 -2.08
C ALA A 62 16.42 4.93 -1.08
N LYS A 63 16.90 4.40 0.06
CA LYS A 63 17.68 5.19 1.03
C LYS A 63 18.99 5.67 0.43
N ALA A 64 19.74 4.79 -0.24
CA ALA A 64 21.03 5.11 -0.87
C ALA A 64 20.87 6.17 -1.98
N GLN A 65 19.80 6.09 -2.77
CA GLN A 65 19.48 7.08 -3.80
C GLN A 65 19.16 8.45 -3.21
N ARG A 66 18.41 8.52 -2.10
CA ARG A 66 18.16 9.80 -1.40
C ARG A 66 19.44 10.42 -0.86
N ILE A 67 20.37 9.62 -0.35
CA ILE A 67 21.68 10.11 0.11
C ILE A 67 22.48 10.64 -1.08
N LEU A 68 22.52 9.89 -2.19
CA LEU A 68 23.21 10.32 -3.41
C LEU A 68 22.65 11.64 -3.96
N SER A 69 21.32 11.83 -3.97
CA SER A 69 20.70 13.10 -4.37
C SER A 69 21.18 14.27 -3.51
N LYS A 70 21.26 14.09 -2.19
CA LYS A 70 21.77 15.14 -1.28
C LYS A 70 23.25 15.43 -1.51
N LEU A 71 24.07 14.40 -1.72
CA LEU A 71 25.50 14.57 -2.01
C LEU A 71 25.72 15.30 -3.34
N LYS A 72 24.93 14.98 -4.38
CA LYS A 72 24.93 15.70 -5.66
C LYS A 72 24.59 17.18 -5.49
N GLU A 73 23.57 17.49 -4.69
CA GLU A 73 23.21 18.88 -4.38
C GLU A 73 24.33 19.61 -3.63
N GLN A 74 24.97 18.96 -2.66
CA GLN A 74 26.10 19.51 -1.90
C GLN A 74 27.32 19.75 -2.79
N SER A 75 27.73 18.74 -3.56
CA SER A 75 28.83 18.80 -4.53
C SER A 75 28.59 19.92 -5.56
N ALA A 76 27.37 20.03 -6.11
CA ALA A 76 26.99 21.10 -7.04
C ALA A 76 27.03 22.50 -6.39
N ALA A 77 26.59 22.62 -5.13
CA ALA A 77 26.64 23.88 -4.38
C ALA A 77 28.09 24.31 -4.09
N GLU A 78 28.96 23.38 -3.70
CA GLU A 78 30.38 23.65 -3.45
C GLU A 78 31.14 23.99 -4.73
N PHE A 79 30.86 23.28 -5.83
CA PHE A 79 31.36 23.63 -7.15
C PHE A 79 30.94 25.06 -7.54
N SER A 80 29.66 25.40 -7.35
CA SER A 80 29.16 26.74 -7.61
C SER A 80 29.84 27.81 -6.73
N ARG A 81 30.21 27.47 -5.48
CA ARG A 81 30.95 28.36 -4.58
C ARG A 81 32.37 28.66 -5.08
N ILE A 82 33.05 27.67 -5.66
CA ILE A 82 34.38 27.82 -6.27
C ILE A 82 34.30 28.74 -7.52
N HIS A 83 33.24 28.57 -8.33
CA HIS A 83 33.13 29.24 -9.63
C HIS A 83 32.42 30.60 -9.59
N SER A 84 31.55 30.87 -8.61
CA SER A 84 30.87 32.17 -8.44
C SER A 84 31.83 33.31 -8.02
N LYS A 85 32.94 33.00 -7.35
CA LYS A 85 33.98 33.99 -6.97
C LYS A 85 34.87 34.46 -8.14
N LYS A 86 34.81 33.81 -9.31
CA LYS A 86 35.61 34.18 -10.50
C LYS A 86 34.97 35.26 -11.38
N GLY A 87 33.69 35.61 -11.14
CA GLY A 87 32.93 36.58 -11.94
C GLY A 87 32.89 38.03 -11.42
N SER A 88 33.48 38.33 -10.26
CA SER A 88 33.52 39.70 -9.75
C SER A 88 34.60 40.51 -10.47
N LEU A 89 34.19 41.43 -11.33
CA LEU A 89 35.03 42.43 -12.03
C LEU A 89 35.82 43.36 -11.08
N SER A 90 35.80 43.14 -9.77
CA SER A 90 36.59 43.86 -8.77
C SER A 90 38.07 43.42 -8.68
N LYS A 91 38.51 42.37 -9.39
CA LYS A 91 39.92 41.90 -9.36
C LYS A 91 40.89 42.67 -10.28
N ILE A 92 40.46 43.72 -10.98
CA ILE A 92 41.35 44.52 -11.85
C ILE A 92 42.28 45.47 -11.06
N PHE A 93 42.06 45.67 -9.74
CA PHE A 93 42.89 46.55 -8.90
C PHE A 93 43.44 45.91 -7.61
N SER A 94 43.90 44.66 -7.65
CA SER A 94 44.63 44.06 -6.51
C SER A 94 45.99 43.49 -6.92
N PHE A 95 46.99 44.37 -7.03
CA PHE A 95 48.41 44.00 -7.01
C PHE A 95 48.78 43.61 -5.57
N GLY A 96 48.76 42.31 -5.30
CA GLY A 96 49.11 41.73 -4.00
C GLY A 96 48.11 40.64 -3.58
N ARG A 97 48.29 39.42 -4.07
CA ARG A 97 47.61 38.25 -3.47
C ARG A 97 48.14 38.08 -2.05
N SER A 98 47.35 38.42 -1.04
CA SER A 98 47.67 38.06 0.35
C SER A 98 47.60 36.54 0.51
N LYS A 99 48.45 35.99 1.37
CA LYS A 99 48.52 34.55 1.71
C LYS A 99 47.15 33.94 2.11
N GLU A 100 46.29 34.77 2.71
CA GLU A 100 44.94 34.47 3.19
C GLU A 100 43.93 34.15 2.05
N GLN A 101 44.11 34.76 0.87
CA GLN A 101 43.21 34.55 -0.27
C GLN A 101 43.47 33.21 -0.97
N THR A 102 44.71 32.71 -0.90
CA THR A 102 45.09 31.38 -1.39
C THR A 102 44.66 30.25 -0.44
N GLU A 103 44.66 30.48 0.88
CA GLU A 103 44.20 29.48 1.86
C GLU A 103 42.69 29.22 1.72
N THR A 104 41.88 30.28 1.59
CA THR A 104 40.42 30.15 1.44
C THR A 104 39.96 29.55 0.11
N GLU A 105 40.74 29.69 -0.98
CA GLU A 105 40.48 29.00 -2.26
C GLU A 105 40.86 27.52 -2.17
N ASN A 106 41.96 27.17 -1.51
CA ASN A 106 42.38 25.79 -1.27
C ASN A 106 41.39 25.04 -0.36
N ASP A 107 40.88 25.68 0.68
CA ASP A 107 39.87 25.08 1.58
C ASP A 107 38.55 24.79 0.85
N ALA A 108 38.14 25.69 -0.07
CA ALA A 108 36.94 25.47 -0.87
C ALA A 108 37.10 24.33 -1.88
N GLN A 109 38.28 24.22 -2.49
CA GLN A 109 38.63 23.13 -3.41
C GLN A 109 38.69 21.79 -2.67
N ALA A 110 39.31 21.74 -1.49
CA ALA A 110 39.37 20.54 -0.65
C ALA A 110 37.99 20.09 -0.17
N SER A 111 37.09 21.04 0.17
CA SER A 111 35.69 20.75 0.52
C SER A 111 34.97 20.09 -0.65
N PHE A 112 35.07 20.66 -1.86
CA PHE A 112 34.47 20.08 -3.06
C PHE A 112 35.02 18.69 -3.39
N GLU A 113 36.34 18.50 -3.34
CA GLU A 113 36.95 17.20 -3.63
C GLU A 113 36.48 16.13 -2.64
N LYS A 114 36.32 16.49 -1.36
CA LYS A 114 35.76 15.61 -0.34
C LYS A 114 34.31 15.25 -0.66
N SER A 115 33.44 16.23 -0.88
CA SER A 115 32.01 15.99 -1.17
C SER A 115 31.81 15.22 -2.47
N HIS A 116 32.61 15.49 -3.50
CA HIS A 116 32.59 14.77 -4.78
C HIS A 116 33.11 13.34 -4.65
N SER A 117 34.10 13.10 -3.79
CA SER A 117 34.56 11.74 -3.45
C SER A 117 33.46 10.95 -2.73
N GLU A 118 32.78 11.57 -1.76
CA GLU A 118 31.64 10.95 -1.06
C GLU A 118 30.47 10.67 -2.03
N GLU A 119 30.19 11.59 -2.95
CA GLU A 119 29.22 11.39 -4.03
C GLU A 119 29.55 10.15 -4.88
N ARG A 120 30.81 10.00 -5.30
CA ARG A 120 31.26 8.84 -6.10
C ARG A 120 31.13 7.53 -5.35
N GLN A 121 31.59 7.47 -4.09
CA GLN A 121 31.46 6.28 -3.27
C GLN A 121 29.99 5.88 -3.09
N GLN A 122 29.12 6.87 -2.85
CA GLN A 122 27.69 6.61 -2.74
C GLN A 122 27.06 6.16 -4.07
N ALA A 123 27.56 6.65 -5.21
CA ALA A 123 27.12 6.22 -6.53
C ALA A 123 27.46 4.74 -6.79
N GLU A 124 28.65 4.28 -6.39
CA GLU A 124 29.05 2.87 -6.48
C GLU A 124 28.12 1.97 -5.64
N VAL A 125 27.78 2.39 -4.41
CA VAL A 125 26.81 1.67 -3.56
C VAL A 125 25.43 1.58 -4.22
N VAL A 126 24.97 2.65 -4.85
CA VAL A 126 23.69 2.65 -5.59
C VAL A 126 23.75 1.69 -6.77
N GLU A 127 24.83 1.69 -7.55
CA GLU A 127 25.01 0.78 -8.69
C GLU A 127 25.04 -0.69 -8.27
N GLU A 128 25.77 -1.02 -7.20
CA GLU A 128 25.82 -2.37 -6.65
C GLU A 128 24.42 -2.84 -6.21
N LEU A 129 23.70 -2.00 -5.45
CA LEU A 129 22.33 -2.31 -5.01
C LEU A 129 21.36 -2.46 -6.19
N GLN A 130 21.48 -1.64 -7.23
CA GLN A 130 20.66 -1.76 -8.45
C GLN A 130 20.92 -3.08 -9.18
N SER A 131 22.19 -3.46 -9.33
CA SER A 131 22.57 -4.74 -9.93
C SER A 131 21.98 -5.92 -9.14
N LYS A 132 22.07 -5.86 -7.81
CA LYS A 132 21.54 -6.90 -6.93
C LYS A 132 20.01 -7.00 -6.96
N VAL A 133 19.30 -5.87 -6.93
CA VAL A 133 17.84 -5.83 -7.10
C VAL A 133 17.43 -6.42 -8.45
N LYS A 134 18.14 -6.08 -9.53
CA LYS A 134 17.85 -6.64 -10.87
C LYS A 134 18.05 -8.15 -10.91
N SER A 135 19.13 -8.65 -10.31
CA SER A 135 19.41 -10.09 -10.20
C SER A 135 18.32 -10.81 -9.41
N LEU A 136 17.95 -10.31 -8.23
CA LEU A 136 16.89 -10.88 -7.40
C LEU A 136 15.53 -10.86 -8.09
N THR A 137 15.18 -9.79 -8.79
CA THR A 137 13.95 -9.71 -9.58
C THR A 137 13.92 -10.77 -10.69
N SER A 138 15.05 -11.00 -11.36
CA SER A 138 15.15 -12.05 -12.38
C SER A 138 14.99 -13.45 -11.77
N MET A 139 15.65 -13.73 -10.64
CA MET A 139 15.52 -15.00 -9.93
C MET A 139 14.08 -15.23 -9.48
N ARG A 140 13.46 -14.22 -8.86
CA ARG A 140 12.06 -14.26 -8.43
C ARG A 140 11.12 -14.60 -9.58
N ALA A 141 11.31 -13.99 -10.76
CA ALA A 141 10.48 -14.29 -11.92
C ALA A 141 10.56 -15.77 -12.33
N THR A 142 11.77 -16.34 -12.40
CA THR A 142 11.96 -17.77 -12.71
C THR A 142 11.37 -18.69 -11.64
N THR A 143 11.51 -18.33 -10.36
CA THR A 143 10.98 -19.13 -9.25
C THR A 143 9.45 -19.07 -9.20
N ILE A 144 8.82 -17.95 -9.60
CA ILE A 144 7.35 -17.84 -9.73
C ILE A 144 6.83 -18.83 -10.76
N GLU A 145 7.49 -18.93 -11.92
CA GLU A 145 7.08 -19.87 -12.98
C GLU A 145 7.15 -21.32 -12.50
N GLN A 146 8.18 -21.68 -11.74
CA GLN A 146 8.34 -23.02 -11.16
C GLN A 146 7.29 -23.29 -10.07
N ALA A 147 7.06 -22.33 -9.17
CA ALA A 147 6.08 -22.46 -8.09
C ALA A 147 4.64 -22.53 -8.59
N ALA A 148 4.32 -21.91 -9.74
CA ALA A 148 2.98 -21.90 -10.32
C ALA A 148 2.44 -23.31 -10.63
N ALA A 149 3.31 -24.30 -10.85
CA ALA A 149 2.91 -25.68 -11.08
C ALA A 149 2.46 -26.40 -9.79
N SER A 150 2.81 -25.88 -8.60
CA SER A 150 2.66 -26.58 -7.30
C SER A 150 1.23 -27.04 -7.04
N ASP A 151 0.23 -26.15 -7.15
CA ASP A 151 -1.17 -26.49 -6.87
C ASP A 151 -1.72 -27.56 -7.84
N SER A 152 -1.33 -27.48 -9.11
CA SER A 152 -1.77 -28.43 -10.13
C SER A 152 -1.17 -29.83 -9.93
N LEU A 153 0.11 -29.89 -9.53
CA LEU A 153 0.82 -31.14 -9.25
C LEU A 153 0.33 -31.75 -7.93
N TRP A 154 0.09 -30.92 -6.91
CA TRP A 154 -0.50 -31.32 -5.65
C TRP A 154 -1.84 -32.04 -5.84
N SER A 155 -2.73 -31.46 -6.65
CA SER A 155 -4.04 -32.04 -6.96
C SER A 155 -3.95 -33.40 -7.64
N ARG A 156 -2.84 -33.68 -8.35
CA ARG A 156 -2.58 -34.96 -9.02
C ARG A 156 -1.93 -36.00 -8.11
N MET A 157 -1.39 -35.59 -6.96
CA MET A 157 -0.77 -36.48 -5.97
C MET A 157 -1.76 -37.15 -5.03
N LEU A 158 -3.03 -36.70 -5.00
CA LEU A 158 -4.04 -37.19 -4.07
C LEU A 158 -4.16 -38.73 -4.14
N PRO A 159 -4.05 -39.44 -3.00
CA PRO A 159 -3.91 -40.88 -2.99
C PRO A 159 -5.17 -41.60 -3.49
N THR A 160 -4.97 -42.54 -4.41
CA THR A 160 -5.98 -43.48 -4.88
C THR A 160 -5.87 -44.79 -4.10
N GLY A 161 -6.53 -44.87 -2.93
CA GLY A 161 -7.02 -46.15 -2.41
C GLY A 161 -6.27 -46.84 -1.26
N HIS A 162 -5.39 -46.16 -0.50
CA HIS A 162 -4.87 -46.70 0.77
C HIS A 162 -5.70 -46.22 1.98
N ILE A 163 -5.67 -46.99 3.06
CA ILE A 163 -6.29 -46.60 4.34
C ILE A 163 -5.29 -45.68 5.06
N PRO A 164 -5.65 -44.41 5.33
CA PRO A 164 -4.72 -43.48 5.95
C PRO A 164 -4.37 -43.89 7.39
N THR A 165 -3.14 -43.60 7.79
CA THR A 165 -2.70 -43.78 9.18
C THR A 165 -3.23 -42.64 10.06
N ALA A 166 -3.22 -42.82 11.39
CA ALA A 166 -3.62 -41.75 12.32
C ALA A 166 -2.78 -40.47 12.13
N GLU A 167 -1.47 -40.61 11.94
CA GLU A 167 -0.56 -39.47 11.70
C GLU A 167 -0.82 -38.77 10.35
N GLU A 168 -1.26 -39.53 9.34
CA GLU A 168 -1.66 -38.98 8.05
C GLU A 168 -2.98 -38.20 8.17
N MET A 169 -3.95 -38.72 8.91
CA MET A 169 -5.21 -38.01 9.19
C MET A 169 -4.98 -36.69 9.94
N ASP A 170 -4.10 -36.68 10.95
CA ASP A 170 -3.73 -35.45 11.66
C ASP A 170 -3.07 -34.43 10.72
N SER A 171 -2.26 -34.91 9.76
CA SER A 171 -1.60 -34.08 8.76
C SER A 171 -2.58 -33.51 7.72
N GLU A 172 -3.60 -34.29 7.32
CA GLU A 172 -4.70 -33.83 6.47
C GLU A 172 -5.53 -32.76 7.18
N GLU A 173 -5.86 -32.94 8.46
CA GLU A 173 -6.59 -31.93 9.24
C GLU A 173 -5.77 -30.63 9.36
N ALA A 174 -4.46 -30.75 9.62
CA ALA A 174 -3.56 -29.61 9.67
C ALA A 174 -3.48 -28.86 8.33
N LEU A 175 -3.46 -29.58 7.20
CA LEU A 175 -3.50 -28.99 5.87
C LEU A 175 -4.85 -28.30 5.61
N GLN A 176 -5.97 -28.96 5.92
CA GLN A 176 -7.30 -28.38 5.74
C GLN A 176 -7.45 -27.07 6.53
N LYS A 177 -6.92 -27.03 7.76
CA LYS A 177 -6.86 -25.80 8.55
C LYS A 177 -5.99 -24.74 7.89
N ALA A 178 -4.81 -25.10 7.39
CA ALA A 178 -3.91 -24.17 6.72
C ALA A 178 -4.52 -23.59 5.43
N ASP A 179 -5.25 -24.40 4.65
CA ASP A 179 -6.01 -23.94 3.48
C ASP A 179 -7.09 -22.93 3.88
N SER A 180 -7.85 -23.23 4.94
CA SER A 180 -8.86 -22.31 5.48
C SER A 180 -8.24 -20.98 5.95
N ASP A 181 -7.10 -21.03 6.65
CA ASP A 181 -6.37 -19.85 7.10
C ASP A 181 -5.91 -18.97 5.92
N VAL A 182 -5.47 -19.58 4.81
CA VAL A 182 -5.08 -18.86 3.59
C VAL A 182 -6.28 -18.16 2.95
N GLU A 183 -7.42 -18.86 2.82
CA GLU A 183 -8.64 -18.25 2.28
C GLU A 183 -9.15 -17.09 3.12
N GLU A 184 -9.13 -17.23 4.45
CA GLU A 184 -9.53 -16.17 5.38
C GLU A 184 -8.60 -14.97 5.28
N ALA A 185 -7.28 -15.19 5.32
CA ALA A 185 -6.30 -14.13 5.18
C ALA A 185 -6.39 -13.41 3.82
N HIS A 186 -6.64 -14.14 2.74
CA HIS A 186 -6.83 -13.57 1.40
C HIS A 186 -8.07 -12.66 1.35
N LYS A 187 -9.22 -13.12 1.88
CA LYS A 187 -10.44 -12.32 1.98
C LYS A 187 -10.23 -11.07 2.83
N GLN A 188 -9.44 -11.17 3.89
CA GLN A 188 -9.10 -10.04 4.74
C GLN A 188 -8.26 -8.99 3.98
N VAL A 189 -7.23 -9.41 3.25
CA VAL A 189 -6.40 -8.52 2.41
C VAL A 189 -7.22 -7.83 1.33
N GLU A 190 -8.09 -8.55 0.62
CA GLU A 190 -8.97 -7.98 -0.40
C GLU A 190 -9.91 -6.92 0.20
N THR A 191 -10.54 -7.24 1.33
CA THR A 191 -11.50 -6.36 1.99
C THR A 191 -10.82 -5.09 2.53
N LEU A 192 -9.66 -5.23 3.18
CA LEU A 192 -8.92 -4.08 3.70
C LEU A 192 -8.27 -3.23 2.60
N SER A 193 -7.85 -3.84 1.50
CA SER A 193 -7.37 -3.12 0.31
C SER A 193 -8.47 -2.24 -0.29
N ARG A 194 -9.71 -2.76 -0.34
CA ARG A 194 -10.89 -2.01 -0.75
C ARG A 194 -11.22 -0.89 0.23
N ALA A 195 -11.19 -1.15 1.53
CA ALA A 195 -11.37 -0.13 2.56
C ALA A 195 -10.33 1.00 2.43
N ARG A 196 -9.05 0.65 2.21
CA ARG A 196 -7.95 1.59 1.98
C ARG A 196 -8.21 2.49 0.78
N LEU A 197 -8.61 1.92 -0.35
CA LEU A 197 -8.89 2.70 -1.55
C LEU A 197 -10.08 3.65 -1.32
N SER A 198 -11.14 3.15 -0.70
CA SER A 198 -12.33 3.94 -0.39
C SER A 198 -12.02 5.11 0.56
N ILE A 199 -11.27 4.89 1.65
CA ILE A 199 -10.93 5.99 2.57
C ILE A 199 -9.96 7.01 1.95
N GLN A 200 -9.06 6.58 1.05
CA GLN A 200 -8.21 7.49 0.29
C GLN A 200 -9.02 8.39 -0.65
N HIS A 201 -10.02 7.83 -1.34
CA HIS A 201 -10.95 8.61 -2.15
C HIS A 201 -11.81 9.55 -1.31
N ALA A 202 -12.32 9.08 -0.17
CA ALA A 202 -13.05 9.92 0.77
C ALA A 202 -12.22 11.11 1.22
N HIS A 203 -10.97 10.87 1.63
CA HIS A 203 -10.04 11.91 2.05
C HIS A 203 -9.76 12.93 0.94
N LYS A 204 -9.48 12.47 -0.28
CA LYS A 204 -9.26 13.33 -1.44
C LYS A 204 -10.48 14.21 -1.75
N TYR A 205 -11.65 13.62 -1.90
CA TYR A 205 -12.87 14.37 -2.23
C TYR A 205 -13.24 15.36 -1.14
N PHE A 206 -13.04 15.00 0.13
CA PHE A 206 -13.33 15.90 1.24
C PHE A 206 -12.30 17.05 1.34
N SER A 207 -11.03 16.78 1.06
CA SER A 207 -9.99 17.83 0.95
C SER A 207 -10.29 18.80 -0.20
N ASP A 208 -10.72 18.29 -1.36
CA ASP A 208 -11.13 19.13 -2.49
C ASP A 208 -12.38 19.97 -2.14
N ALA A 209 -13.35 19.41 -1.42
CA ALA A 209 -14.49 20.17 -0.91
C ALA A 209 -14.05 21.29 0.06
N LEU A 210 -13.14 20.99 0.98
CA LEU A 210 -12.60 21.96 1.94
C LEU A 210 -11.89 23.12 1.25
N LYS A 211 -11.02 22.85 0.28
CA LYS A 211 -10.32 23.89 -0.48
C LYS A 211 -11.28 24.88 -1.13
N VAL A 212 -12.33 24.37 -1.78
CA VAL A 212 -13.36 25.21 -2.40
C VAL A 212 -14.06 26.06 -1.33
N SER A 213 -14.38 25.51 -0.16
CA SER A 213 -14.99 26.29 0.93
C SER A 213 -14.06 27.35 1.52
N ASP A 214 -12.77 27.05 1.68
CA ASP A 214 -11.78 28.00 2.21
C ASP A 214 -11.54 29.17 1.24
N ASP A 215 -11.56 28.89 -0.06
CA ASP A 215 -11.49 29.91 -1.11
C ASP A 215 -12.69 30.83 -1.15
N LEU A 216 -13.85 30.35 -0.70
CA LEU A 216 -15.11 31.09 -0.63
C LEU A 216 -15.26 31.89 0.68
N ASN A 217 -14.44 31.61 1.70
CA ASN A 217 -14.55 32.24 3.00
C ASN A 217 -13.78 33.58 3.03
N PRO A 218 -14.47 34.74 3.16
CA PRO A 218 -13.81 36.06 3.09
C PRO A 218 -12.83 36.34 4.23
N ALA A 219 -12.81 35.51 5.27
CA ALA A 219 -11.87 35.63 6.39
C ALA A 219 -10.47 35.01 6.12
N SER A 220 -10.32 34.12 5.13
CA SER A 220 -9.07 33.37 4.89
C SER A 220 -8.01 34.15 4.10
N LYS A 221 -8.45 35.09 3.24
CA LYS A 221 -7.60 36.03 2.51
C LYS A 221 -7.83 37.39 3.13
N GLY A 222 -6.92 37.85 4.00
CA GLY A 222 -7.00 39.10 4.78
C GLY A 222 -7.43 40.32 3.98
N GLY A 223 -8.73 40.45 3.74
CA GLY A 223 -9.32 41.36 2.79
C GLY A 223 -10.44 42.12 3.47
N ALA A 224 -10.12 43.36 3.83
CA ALA A 224 -11.11 44.40 3.89
C ALA A 224 -11.90 44.42 2.57
N LEU A 225 -13.22 44.65 2.67
CA LEU A 225 -14.06 45.18 1.60
C LEU A 225 -14.24 44.29 0.34
N SER A 226 -15.22 43.38 0.38
CA SER A 226 -15.98 43.03 -0.84
C SER A 226 -17.44 43.51 -0.78
N GLU A 227 -17.74 44.50 0.06
CA GLU A 227 -19.08 45.09 0.21
C GLU A 227 -19.45 46.09 -0.90
N GLY A 228 -18.62 46.27 -1.93
CA GLY A 228 -18.93 47.19 -3.02
C GLY A 228 -18.48 46.68 -4.38
N MET A 229 -19.41 46.63 -5.33
CA MET A 229 -19.18 46.60 -6.79
C MET A 229 -19.02 45.26 -7.53
N GLY A 230 -19.78 44.22 -7.15
CA GLY A 230 -20.08 43.10 -8.05
C GLY A 230 -21.17 42.21 -7.44
N GLY A 231 -22.46 42.49 -7.64
CA GLY A 231 -23.19 42.17 -8.86
C GLY A 231 -23.63 40.71 -8.80
N ASP A 232 -24.93 40.41 -8.99
CA ASP A 232 -25.54 39.07 -8.86
C ASP A 232 -24.70 37.92 -9.45
N LEU A 233 -23.90 38.19 -10.48
CA LEU A 233 -22.93 37.29 -11.09
C LEU A 233 -21.88 36.70 -10.12
N VAL A 234 -21.34 37.49 -9.19
CA VAL A 234 -20.35 37.02 -8.18
C VAL A 234 -21.03 36.12 -7.15
N ASN A 235 -22.28 36.44 -6.78
CA ASN A 235 -23.08 35.60 -5.91
C ASN A 235 -23.48 34.28 -6.59
N MET A 236 -23.82 34.31 -7.88
CA MET A 236 -24.10 33.10 -8.67
C MET A 236 -22.86 32.22 -8.85
N SER A 237 -21.67 32.81 -9.06
CA SER A 237 -20.41 32.05 -9.14
C SER A 237 -20.10 31.33 -7.82
N LYS A 238 -20.14 32.06 -6.69
CA LYS A 238 -19.93 31.48 -5.36
C LYS A 238 -20.95 30.39 -5.04
N GLN A 239 -22.21 30.58 -5.43
CA GLN A 239 -23.27 29.57 -5.25
C GLN A 239 -22.98 28.29 -6.05
N ASN A 240 -22.44 28.41 -7.27
CA ASN A 240 -22.04 27.26 -8.07
C ASN A 240 -20.83 26.54 -7.49
N ASP A 241 -19.85 27.28 -6.95
CA ASP A 241 -18.67 26.70 -6.29
C ASP A 241 -19.06 25.93 -5.01
N TYR A 242 -19.97 26.48 -4.20
CA TYR A 242 -20.52 25.73 -3.04
C TYR A 242 -21.27 24.46 -3.47
N LYS A 243 -22.08 24.51 -4.54
CA LYS A 243 -22.74 23.31 -5.08
C LYS A 243 -21.72 22.28 -5.55
N ALA A 244 -20.61 22.70 -6.14
CA ALA A 244 -19.52 21.80 -6.50
C ALA A 244 -18.87 21.18 -5.26
N ALA A 245 -18.61 21.97 -4.21
CA ALA A 245 -18.08 21.49 -2.94
C ALA A 245 -19.00 20.47 -2.26
N ILE A 246 -20.32 20.69 -2.29
CA ILE A 246 -21.32 19.73 -1.79
C ILE A 246 -21.22 18.41 -2.54
N ARG A 247 -21.18 18.43 -3.88
CA ARG A 247 -21.06 17.20 -4.69
C ARG A 247 -19.79 16.42 -4.35
N GLN A 248 -18.68 17.11 -4.06
CA GLN A 248 -17.45 16.44 -3.61
C GLN A 248 -17.61 15.86 -2.21
N ALA A 249 -18.24 16.58 -1.28
CA ALA A 249 -18.53 16.07 0.06
C ALA A 249 -19.46 14.84 0.04
N GLU A 250 -20.45 14.80 -0.86
CA GLU A 250 -21.34 13.65 -1.05
C GLU A 250 -20.57 12.43 -1.59
N LYS A 251 -19.70 12.62 -2.60
CA LYS A 251 -18.81 11.54 -3.07
C LYS A 251 -17.91 11.05 -1.95
N ALA A 252 -17.37 11.97 -1.16
CA ALA A 252 -16.55 11.61 -0.01
C ALA A 252 -17.33 10.74 0.97
N GLN A 253 -18.58 11.11 1.29
CA GLN A 253 -19.44 10.36 2.21
C GLN A 253 -19.70 8.94 1.68
N THR A 254 -20.04 8.78 0.39
CA THR A 254 -20.23 7.45 -0.21
C THR A 254 -18.97 6.58 -0.08
N CYS A 255 -17.79 7.16 -0.30
CA CYS A 255 -16.53 6.45 -0.14
C CYS A 255 -16.23 6.10 1.34
N LEU A 256 -16.57 6.98 2.28
CA LEU A 256 -16.44 6.71 3.71
C LEU A 256 -17.38 5.58 4.16
N ASP A 257 -18.64 5.61 3.73
CA ASP A 257 -19.63 4.57 4.04
C ASP A 257 -19.18 3.21 3.52
N GLU A 258 -18.64 3.19 2.29
CA GLU A 258 -18.08 1.97 1.70
C GLU A 258 -16.86 1.45 2.46
N CYS A 259 -15.98 2.34 2.95
CA CYS A 259 -14.88 1.95 3.83
C CYS A 259 -15.39 1.30 5.12
N ILE A 260 -16.34 1.95 5.81
CA ILE A 260 -16.93 1.44 7.04
C ILE A 260 -17.57 0.07 6.81
N ARG A 261 -18.36 -0.08 5.73
CA ARG A 261 -19.00 -1.34 5.34
C ARG A 261 -17.98 -2.46 5.12
N CYS A 262 -16.84 -2.16 4.49
CA CYS A 262 -15.76 -3.15 4.33
C CYS A 262 -15.14 -3.54 5.68
N LEU A 263 -15.01 -2.58 6.60
CA LEU A 263 -14.43 -2.81 7.92
C LEU A 263 -15.36 -3.54 8.89
N GLU A 264 -16.68 -3.57 8.68
CA GLU A 264 -17.64 -4.22 9.57
C GLU A 264 -17.26 -5.68 9.90
N THR A 265 -16.87 -6.47 8.90
CA THR A 265 -16.45 -7.87 9.07
C THR A 265 -15.20 -8.02 9.93
N TYR A 266 -14.32 -7.02 9.93
CA TYR A 266 -13.02 -7.05 10.60
C TYR A 266 -12.89 -5.99 11.69
N TRP A 267 -14.02 -5.49 12.20
CA TRP A 267 -14.04 -4.38 13.16
C TRP A 267 -13.28 -4.72 14.45
N TYR A 268 -13.24 -6.00 14.83
CA TYR A 268 -12.48 -6.51 15.97
C TYR A 268 -10.97 -6.25 15.86
N THR A 269 -10.45 -5.95 14.67
CA THR A 269 -9.04 -5.62 14.43
C THR A 269 -8.74 -4.13 14.58
N VAL A 270 -9.76 -3.28 14.71
CA VAL A 270 -9.61 -1.83 14.85
C VAL A 270 -9.28 -1.50 16.30
N PRO A 271 -8.12 -0.87 16.59
CA PRO A 271 -7.78 -0.45 17.94
C PRO A 271 -8.77 0.61 18.47
N SER A 272 -8.94 0.69 19.79
CA SER A 272 -10.00 1.49 20.42
C SER A 272 -9.93 2.99 20.09
N ASP A 273 -8.73 3.52 19.91
CA ASP A 273 -8.49 4.92 19.54
C ASP A 273 -8.95 5.22 18.11
N TYR A 274 -8.72 4.32 17.16
CA TYR A 274 -9.23 4.47 15.79
C TYR A 274 -10.72 4.14 15.68
N ALA A 275 -11.24 3.21 16.49
CA ALA A 275 -12.67 2.92 16.54
C ALA A 275 -13.48 4.18 16.90
N ALA A 276 -12.99 4.97 17.86
CA ALA A 276 -13.58 6.25 18.22
C ALA A 276 -13.58 7.26 17.06
N ASP A 277 -12.53 7.29 16.24
CA ASP A 277 -12.47 8.15 15.04
C ASP A 277 -13.54 7.73 14.02
N PHE A 278 -13.70 6.44 13.75
CA PHE A 278 -14.74 5.94 12.85
C PHE A 278 -16.15 6.17 13.39
N ASP A 279 -16.39 6.01 14.69
CA ASP A 279 -17.70 6.27 15.30
C ASP A 279 -18.03 7.77 15.31
N ALA A 280 -17.02 8.63 15.51
CA ALA A 280 -17.16 10.07 15.32
C ALA A 280 -17.54 10.38 13.86
N LEU A 281 -16.89 9.76 12.88
CA LEU A 281 -17.20 9.92 11.46
C LEU A 281 -18.59 9.41 11.07
N LYS A 282 -19.05 8.29 11.64
CA LYS A 282 -20.43 7.79 11.45
C LYS A 282 -21.46 8.79 11.99
N THR A 283 -21.16 9.39 13.15
CA THR A 283 -22.09 10.31 13.84
C THR A 283 -22.10 11.69 13.19
N SER A 284 -20.93 12.23 12.87
CA SER A 284 -20.80 13.56 12.29
C SER A 284 -21.10 13.56 10.80
N GLY A 285 -20.74 12.48 10.08
CA GLY A 285 -20.62 12.49 8.63
C GLY A 285 -19.63 13.55 8.13
N ILE A 286 -19.54 13.68 6.81
CA ILE A 286 -18.73 14.69 6.11
C ILE A 286 -19.56 15.60 5.19
N THR A 287 -20.89 15.59 5.34
CA THR A 287 -21.84 16.42 4.57
C THR A 287 -22.13 17.78 5.19
N GLN A 288 -21.29 18.27 6.12
CA GLN A 288 -21.48 19.58 6.78
C GLN A 288 -21.51 20.74 5.76
N MET A 289 -20.84 20.58 4.61
CA MET A 289 -20.86 21.57 3.52
C MET A 289 -22.27 21.90 3.01
N LYS A 290 -23.15 20.90 2.96
CA LYS A 290 -24.55 21.11 2.55
C LYS A 290 -25.29 21.96 3.58
N ARG A 291 -25.09 21.68 4.87
CA ARG A 291 -25.69 22.47 5.95
C ARG A 291 -25.18 23.92 5.95
N ILE A 292 -23.90 24.14 5.66
CA ILE A 292 -23.33 25.49 5.52
C ILE A 292 -24.00 26.23 4.36
N TYR A 293 -24.18 25.57 3.22
CA TYR A 293 -24.88 26.14 2.06
C TYR A 293 -26.33 26.50 2.38
N ASP A 294 -27.09 25.59 2.97
CA ASP A 294 -28.50 25.80 3.32
C ASP A 294 -28.63 26.99 4.29
N LEU A 295 -27.71 27.12 5.26
CA LEU A 295 -27.66 28.25 6.20
C LEU A 295 -27.31 29.58 5.51
N MET A 296 -26.49 29.55 4.46
CA MET A 296 -26.00 30.76 3.78
C MET A 296 -26.92 31.25 2.66
N TYR A 297 -27.65 30.36 1.99
CA TYR A 297 -28.36 30.69 0.75
C TYR A 297 -29.86 30.39 0.76
N ASP A 298 -30.35 29.47 1.59
CA ASP A 298 -31.77 29.08 1.63
C ASP A 298 -32.61 29.86 2.66
N GLY A 299 -32.05 30.92 3.27
CA GLY A 299 -32.81 31.97 3.97
C GLY A 299 -33.64 31.56 5.19
N SER A 300 -33.47 30.34 5.71
CA SER A 300 -34.32 29.79 6.79
C SER A 300 -33.89 30.15 8.21
N GLY A 301 -32.80 30.91 8.38
CA GLY A 301 -32.28 31.30 9.70
C GLY A 301 -32.56 32.76 10.03
N ALA A 302 -33.19 33.03 11.17
CA ALA A 302 -33.24 34.36 11.77
C ALA A 302 -31.81 34.96 11.80
N GLU A 303 -31.64 36.13 11.18
CA GLU A 303 -30.34 36.74 10.83
C GLU A 303 -29.33 36.86 11.99
N SER A 304 -29.79 36.83 13.24
CA SER A 304 -28.93 36.97 14.41
C SER A 304 -28.12 35.71 14.80
N ASN A 305 -28.52 34.50 14.37
CA ASN A 305 -27.87 33.24 14.78
C ASN A 305 -27.13 32.48 13.66
N VAL A 306 -27.23 32.92 12.39
CA VAL A 306 -26.64 32.22 11.24
C VAL A 306 -25.11 32.13 11.34
N ARG A 307 -24.45 33.21 11.75
CA ARG A 307 -22.98 33.27 11.88
C ARG A 307 -22.43 32.28 12.91
N GLY A 308 -23.14 32.11 14.03
CA GLY A 308 -22.79 31.14 15.07
C GLY A 308 -22.92 29.71 14.55
N SER A 309 -24.05 29.40 13.90
CA SER A 309 -24.31 28.09 13.31
C SER A 309 -23.30 27.71 12.23
N VAL A 310 -22.94 28.64 11.33
CA VAL A 310 -21.91 28.41 10.29
C VAL A 310 -20.55 28.13 10.92
N ARG A 311 -20.14 28.90 11.94
CA ARG A 311 -18.88 28.64 12.67
C ARG A 311 -18.86 27.24 13.27
N THR A 312 -19.93 26.83 13.95
CA THR A 312 -20.03 25.47 14.52
C THR A 312 -19.98 24.39 13.43
N MET A 313 -20.56 24.61 12.24
CA MET A 313 -20.47 23.63 11.15
C MET A 313 -19.05 23.53 10.58
N LEU A 314 -18.33 24.67 10.45
CA LEU A 314 -16.92 24.68 10.03
C LEU A 314 -16.02 23.94 11.03
N GLU A 315 -16.21 24.16 12.33
CA GLU A 315 -15.48 23.43 13.38
C GLU A 315 -15.76 21.92 13.31
N ARG A 316 -17.01 21.52 13.09
CA ARG A 316 -17.38 20.11 12.89
C ARG A 316 -16.73 19.52 11.64
N GLN A 317 -16.63 20.31 10.57
CA GLN A 317 -16.00 19.90 9.32
C GLN A 317 -14.49 19.68 9.49
N GLU A 318 -13.81 20.57 10.22
CA GLU A 318 -12.39 20.43 10.54
C GLU A 318 -12.14 19.19 11.41
N ASN A 319 -12.98 18.96 12.43
CA ASN A 319 -12.89 17.77 13.27
C ASN A 319 -13.14 16.48 12.47
N ALA A 320 -14.15 16.47 11.59
CA ALA A 320 -14.37 15.33 10.70
C ALA A 320 -13.16 15.08 9.79
N TYR A 321 -12.47 16.12 9.32
CA TYR A 321 -11.26 15.96 8.52
C TYR A 321 -10.10 15.36 9.32
N LYS A 322 -9.95 15.74 10.60
CA LYS A 322 -8.95 15.14 11.51
C LYS A 322 -9.22 13.65 11.73
N HIS A 323 -10.47 13.28 12.04
CA HIS A 323 -10.86 11.88 12.20
C HIS A 323 -10.67 11.09 10.90
N LEU A 324 -11.07 11.66 9.75
CA LEU A 324 -10.89 11.03 8.44
C LEU A 324 -9.42 10.79 8.11
N THR A 325 -8.55 11.74 8.45
CA THR A 325 -7.10 11.62 8.25
C THR A 325 -6.52 10.49 9.11
N ARG A 326 -6.89 10.43 10.39
CA ARG A 326 -6.45 9.36 11.32
C ARG A 326 -6.92 7.99 10.85
N ALA A 327 -8.19 7.86 10.48
CA ALA A 327 -8.76 6.63 9.92
C ALA A 327 -8.06 6.20 8.61
N ALA A 328 -7.74 7.16 7.74
CA ALA A 328 -7.03 6.89 6.49
C ALA A 328 -5.61 6.37 6.74
N VAL A 329 -4.87 6.97 7.67
CA VAL A 329 -3.52 6.51 8.05
C VAL A 329 -3.56 5.07 8.56
N TRP A 330 -4.44 4.78 9.52
CA TRP A 330 -4.56 3.42 10.05
C TRP A 330 -4.91 2.40 8.97
N THR A 331 -5.89 2.70 8.12
CA THR A 331 -6.29 1.76 7.04
C THR A 331 -5.15 1.54 6.03
N GLN A 332 -4.30 2.55 5.80
CA GLN A 332 -3.12 2.42 4.95
C GLN A 332 -2.04 1.53 5.57
N GLU A 333 -1.80 1.67 6.87
CA GLU A 333 -0.81 0.89 7.62
C GLU A 333 -1.28 -0.56 7.84
N ARG A 334 -2.58 -0.79 7.93
CA ARG A 334 -3.15 -2.12 8.20
C ARG A 334 -3.05 -3.10 7.03
N VAL A 335 -3.12 -2.63 5.78
CA VAL A 335 -3.07 -3.52 4.60
C VAL A 335 -1.75 -4.31 4.53
N PRO A 336 -0.56 -3.68 4.64
CA PRO A 336 0.71 -4.41 4.69
C PRO A 336 0.78 -5.49 5.78
N GLU A 337 0.23 -5.22 6.96
CA GLU A 337 0.21 -6.22 8.05
C GLU A 337 -0.61 -7.46 7.67
N CYS A 338 -1.75 -7.26 7.01
CA CYS A 338 -2.58 -8.35 6.51
C CYS A 338 -1.92 -9.10 5.34
N GLU A 339 -1.22 -8.41 4.45
CA GLU A 339 -0.41 -9.05 3.39
C GLU A 339 0.69 -9.94 3.99
N ILE A 340 1.34 -9.50 5.07
CA ILE A 340 2.31 -10.33 5.81
C ILE A 340 1.63 -11.56 6.41
N ALA A 341 0.46 -11.40 7.05
CA ALA A 341 -0.29 -12.52 7.62
C ALA A 341 -0.75 -13.53 6.55
N GLU A 342 -1.20 -13.06 5.39
CA GLU A 342 -1.55 -13.91 4.24
C GLU A 342 -0.34 -14.70 3.75
N ASN A 343 0.82 -14.06 3.63
CA ASN A 343 2.06 -14.74 3.24
C ASN A 343 2.48 -15.81 4.28
N GLN A 344 2.34 -15.52 5.58
CA GLN A 344 2.59 -16.52 6.63
C GLN A 344 1.59 -17.68 6.57
N ALA A 345 0.32 -17.42 6.26
CA ALA A 345 -0.67 -18.48 6.06
C ALA A 345 -0.28 -19.37 4.86
N LYS A 346 0.13 -18.76 3.73
CA LYS A 346 0.59 -19.50 2.54
C LYS A 346 1.81 -20.36 2.85
N LEU A 347 2.79 -19.84 3.58
CA LEU A 347 3.97 -20.61 4.01
C LEU A 347 3.56 -21.83 4.85
N ARG A 348 2.69 -21.64 5.85
CA ARG A 348 2.19 -22.75 6.69
C ARG A 348 1.43 -23.81 5.88
N ARG A 349 0.66 -23.39 4.87
CA ARG A 349 0.01 -24.31 3.92
C ARG A 349 1.02 -25.12 3.15
N GLU A 350 2.03 -24.48 2.56
CA GLU A 350 3.09 -25.19 1.84
C GLU A 350 3.81 -26.18 2.78
N GLU A 351 4.21 -25.78 3.98
CA GLU A 351 4.82 -26.68 4.96
C GLU A 351 3.91 -27.88 5.33
N ALA A 352 2.60 -27.66 5.45
CA ALA A 352 1.63 -28.72 5.71
C ALA A 352 1.55 -29.71 4.55
N ARG A 353 1.56 -29.23 3.30
CA ARG A 353 1.66 -30.07 2.10
C ARG A 353 2.96 -30.87 2.09
N GLY A 354 4.08 -30.25 2.45
CA GLY A 354 5.38 -30.88 2.68
C GLY A 354 5.30 -32.08 3.62
N ARG A 355 4.69 -31.88 4.79
CA ARG A 355 4.50 -32.95 5.79
C ARG A 355 3.64 -34.09 5.27
N LEU A 356 2.51 -33.79 4.63
CA LEU A 356 1.60 -34.81 4.11
C LEU A 356 2.22 -35.60 2.94
N ALA A 357 2.90 -34.92 2.00
CA ALA A 357 3.63 -35.59 0.93
C ALA A 357 4.73 -36.54 1.44
N ALA A 358 5.37 -36.21 2.57
CA ALA A 358 6.39 -37.08 3.16
C ALA A 358 5.81 -38.43 3.62
N PHE A 359 4.53 -38.51 3.98
CA PHE A 359 3.85 -39.78 4.24
C PHE A 359 3.60 -40.55 2.94
N TRP A 360 3.10 -39.87 1.90
CA TRP A 360 2.84 -40.50 0.59
C TRP A 360 4.10 -40.99 -0.13
N LYS A 361 5.27 -40.44 0.19
CA LYS A 361 6.55 -40.94 -0.30
C LYS A 361 7.03 -42.21 0.41
N LYS A 362 6.60 -42.43 1.66
CA LYS A 362 7.01 -43.58 2.48
C LYS A 362 6.08 -44.77 2.33
N ALA A 363 4.81 -44.53 2.04
CA ALA A 363 3.78 -45.51 1.74
C ALA A 363 3.92 -46.01 0.29
#